data_AF-A0A963RGJ3-F1
#
_entry.id   AF-A0A963RGJ3-F1
#
_cell.length_a   1.000
_cell.length_b   1.000
_cell.length_c   1.000
_cell.angle_alpha   90.00
_cell.angle_beta   90.00
_cell.angle_gamma   90.00
#
_symmetry.space_group_name_H-M   'P 1'
#
loop_
_entity.id
_entity.type
_entity.pdbx_description
1 polymer ?
#
loop_
_entity_poly.entity_id
_entity_poly.type
_entity_poly.pdbx_seq_one_letter_code
_entity_poly.pdbx_strand_id
1 'polypeptide(L)'
;MDKAARYGGDLYRALRERRTIAPLVEQDPSLTIDDAYAISLEFLALRRKDGERVVGKKIGVTSKAVQDMLGVHQPDFGFLTDWMHVEG
;
A
#
# COMPACT_ATOMS: atom_id res chain seq x y z
N MET A 1 -14.99 -7.26 11.38
CA MET A 1 -14.51 -6.05 10.71
C MET A 1 -13.95 -6.46 9.37
N ASP A 2 -14.18 -5.64 8.34
CA ASP A 2 -13.57 -5.82 7.03
C ASP A 2 -12.03 -5.75 7.13
N LYS A 3 -11.32 -6.66 6.44
CA LYS A 3 -9.84 -6.75 6.43
C LYS A 3 -9.23 -5.45 5.93
N ALA A 4 -9.83 -4.85 4.90
CA ALA A 4 -9.36 -3.59 4.34
C ALA A 4 -9.48 -2.43 5.34
N ALA A 5 -10.65 -2.27 5.96
CA ALA A 5 -10.88 -1.30 7.03
C ALA A 5 -9.85 -1.40 8.17
N ARG A 6 -9.57 -2.63 8.64
CA ARG A 6 -8.61 -2.87 9.73
C ARG A 6 -7.18 -2.52 9.31
N TYR A 7 -6.63 -3.22 8.33
CA TYR A 7 -5.21 -3.09 8.00
C TYR A 7 -4.89 -1.78 7.26
N GLY A 8 -5.84 -1.24 6.49
CA GLY A 8 -5.70 0.08 5.89
C GLY A 8 -5.63 1.17 6.97
N GLY A 9 -6.45 1.07 8.02
CA GLY A 9 -6.39 1.94 9.19
C GLY A 9 -5.08 1.78 9.99
N ASP A 10 -4.58 0.56 10.15
CA ASP A 10 -3.31 0.30 10.84
C ASP A 10 -2.11 0.93 10.11
N LEU A 11 -2.04 0.74 8.79
CA LEU A 11 -1.02 1.36 7.94
C LEU A 11 -1.13 2.89 7.92
N TYR A 12 -2.36 3.42 7.87
CA TYR A 12 -2.60 4.86 7.93
C TYR A 12 -2.11 5.48 9.24
N ARG A 13 -2.43 4.86 10.38
CA ARG A 13 -1.92 5.32 11.69
C ARG A 13 -0.40 5.24 11.74
N ALA A 14 0.19 4.13 11.28
CA ALA A 14 1.64 3.96 11.22
C ALA A 14 2.33 5.07 10.39
N LEU A 15 1.76 5.45 9.24
CA LEU A 15 2.23 6.58 8.42
C LEU A 15 2.19 7.90 9.20
N ARG A 16 1.06 8.23 9.84
CA ARG A 16 0.89 9.51 10.56
C ARG A 16 1.75 9.59 11.82
N GLU A 17 1.89 8.48 12.52
CA GLU A 17 2.70 8.35 13.73
C GLU A 17 4.20 8.17 13.43
N ARG A 18 4.59 8.00 12.15
CA ARG A 18 5.97 7.77 11.71
C ARG A 18 6.62 6.57 12.41
N ARG A 19 5.87 5.48 12.55
CA ARG A 19 6.35 4.22 13.14
C ARG A 19 6.16 3.05 12.19
N THR A 20 6.90 1.98 12.43
CA THR A 20 6.72 0.71 11.73
C THR A 20 5.65 -0.16 12.41
N ILE A 21 5.13 -1.13 11.66
CA ILE A 21 4.33 -2.25 12.15
C ILE A 21 4.94 -3.55 11.66
N ALA A 22 4.66 -4.65 12.34
CA ALA A 22 5.01 -5.98 11.84
C ALA A 22 4.34 -6.24 10.49
N PRO A 23 4.95 -7.02 9.58
CA PRO A 23 4.36 -7.40 8.31
C PRO A 23 2.93 -7.93 8.48
N LEU A 24 2.00 -7.48 7.63
CA LEU A 24 0.58 -7.85 7.76
C LEU A 24 0.36 -9.37 7.61
N VAL A 25 1.16 -10.03 6.77
CA VAL A 25 1.08 -11.48 6.56
C VAL A 25 1.51 -12.30 7.78
N GLU A 26 2.35 -11.74 8.66
CA GLU A 26 2.69 -12.38 9.95
C GLU A 26 1.53 -12.29 10.95
N GLN A 27 0.74 -11.22 10.84
CA GLN A 27 -0.44 -11.01 11.69
C GLN A 27 -1.66 -11.79 11.17
N ASP A 28 -1.76 -11.96 9.86
CA ASP A 28 -2.86 -12.65 9.18
C ASP A 28 -2.35 -13.37 7.92
N PRO A 29 -1.96 -14.64 8.07
CA PRO A 29 -1.49 -15.47 6.96
C PRO A 29 -2.57 -15.77 5.90
N SER A 30 -3.83 -15.39 6.14
CA SER A 30 -4.94 -15.61 5.19
C SER A 30 -5.07 -14.49 4.15
N LEU A 31 -4.22 -13.46 4.19
CA LEU A 31 -4.26 -12.35 3.27
C LEU A 31 -3.97 -12.79 1.83
N THR A 32 -4.89 -12.43 0.94
CA THR A 32 -4.80 -12.66 -0.50
C THR A 32 -4.26 -11.42 -1.23
N ILE A 33 -3.97 -11.55 -2.53
CA ILE A 33 -3.62 -10.41 -3.38
C ILE A 33 -4.79 -9.42 -3.46
N ASP A 34 -6.03 -9.92 -3.54
CA ASP A 34 -7.23 -9.07 -3.56
C ASP A 34 -7.38 -8.30 -2.24
N ASP A 35 -7.13 -8.94 -1.10
CA ASP A 35 -7.08 -8.27 0.20
C ASP A 35 -6.01 -7.16 0.19
N ALA A 36 -4.82 -7.42 -0.34
CA ALA A 36 -3.72 -6.45 -0.39
C ALA A 36 -4.13 -5.17 -1.16
N TYR A 37 -4.81 -5.31 -2.30
CA TYR A 37 -5.30 -4.17 -3.06
C TYR A 37 -6.50 -3.48 -2.39
N ALA A 38 -7.40 -4.23 -1.74
CA ALA A 38 -8.47 -3.63 -0.95
C ALA A 38 -7.92 -2.80 0.23
N ILE A 39 -6.90 -3.31 0.93
CA ILE A 39 -6.18 -2.59 1.99
C ILE A 39 -5.51 -1.32 1.45
N SER A 40 -4.86 -1.40 0.28
CA SER A 40 -4.25 -0.25 -0.39
C SER A 40 -5.27 0.84 -0.74
N LEU A 41 -6.47 0.45 -1.19
CA LEU A 41 -7.56 1.36 -1.50
C LEU A 41 -8.13 2.04 -0.24
N GLU A 42 -8.31 1.30 0.85
CA GLU A 42 -8.76 1.90 2.12
C GLU A 42 -7.72 2.87 2.68
N PHE A 43 -6.44 2.49 2.66
CA PHE A 43 -5.33 3.36 3.06
C PHE A 43 -5.32 4.67 2.23
N LEU A 44 -5.52 4.56 0.91
CA LEU A 44 -5.66 5.74 0.06
C LEU A 44 -6.91 6.57 0.41
N ALA A 45 -8.05 5.92 0.68
CA ALA A 45 -9.28 6.61 1.03
C ALA A 45 -9.11 7.46 2.30
N LEU A 46 -8.40 6.97 3.30
CA LEU A 46 -8.06 7.71 4.51
C LEU A 46 -7.17 8.92 4.20
N ARG A 47 -6.15 8.76 3.35
CA ARG A 47 -5.31 9.89 2.92
C ARG A 47 -6.08 10.94 2.12
N ARG A 48 -7.02 10.52 1.28
CA ARG A 48 -7.92 11.43 0.56
C ARG A 48 -8.87 12.19 1.50
N LYS A 49 -9.31 11.58 2.61
CA LYS A 49 -10.09 12.26 3.64
C LYS A 49 -9.28 13.38 4.32
N ASP A 50 -7.96 13.24 4.39
CA ASP A 50 -7.05 14.31 4.86
C ASP A 50 -6.80 15.41 3.81
N GLY A 51 -7.43 15.32 2.64
CA GLY A 51 -7.28 16.30 1.56
C GLY A 51 -6.15 16.00 0.57
N GLU A 52 -5.43 14.87 0.69
CA GLU A 52 -4.44 14.47 -0.31
C GLU A 52 -5.11 14.16 -1.66
N ARG A 53 -4.48 14.58 -2.76
CA ARG A 53 -4.98 14.35 -4.13
C ARG A 53 -4.11 13.33 -4.84
N VAL A 54 -4.73 12.37 -5.52
CA VAL A 54 -4.02 11.43 -6.40
C VAL A 54 -3.51 12.21 -7.61
N VAL A 55 -2.20 12.21 -7.82
CA VAL A 55 -1.52 12.88 -8.95
C VAL A 55 -0.86 11.89 -9.91
N GLY A 56 -0.86 10.60 -9.59
CA GLY A 56 -0.31 9.59 -10.48
C GLY A 56 -0.43 8.17 -9.95
N LYS A 57 0.18 7.25 -10.69
CA LYS A 57 0.33 5.84 -10.32
C LYS A 57 1.78 5.43 -10.52
N LYS A 58 2.25 4.53 -9.67
CA LYS A 58 3.55 3.88 -9.80
C LYS A 58 3.33 2.43 -10.15
N ILE A 59 4.14 1.90 -11.06
CA ILE A 59 4.28 0.45 -11.30
C ILE A 59 5.64 0.04 -10.73
N GLY A 60 5.67 -0.98 -9.89
CA GLY A 60 6.88 -1.56 -9.32
C GLY A 60 7.10 -2.99 -9.80
N VAL A 61 8.21 -3.58 -9.38
CA VAL A 61 8.54 -5.00 -9.65
C VAL A 61 8.44 -5.34 -11.15
N THR A 62 8.89 -4.45 -12.04
CA THR A 62 8.82 -4.61 -13.50
C THR A 62 9.97 -5.42 -14.09
N SER A 63 11.07 -5.57 -13.35
CA SER A 63 12.21 -6.39 -13.75
C SER A 63 11.91 -7.87 -13.57
N LYS A 64 12.12 -8.68 -14.62
CA LYS A 64 11.95 -10.13 -14.56
C LYS A 64 12.85 -10.78 -13.50
N ALA A 65 14.11 -10.34 -13.40
CA ALA A 65 15.04 -10.85 -12.39
C ALA A 65 14.56 -10.56 -10.96
N VAL A 66 13.95 -9.39 -10.72
CA VAL A 66 13.40 -9.03 -9.40
C VAL A 66 12.12 -9.81 -9.11
N GLN A 67 11.26 -10.01 -10.12
CA GLN A 67 10.08 -10.86 -10.02
C GLN A 67 10.43 -12.29 -9.61
N ASP A 68 11.42 -12.90 -10.28
CA ASP A 68 11.87 -14.26 -9.99
C ASP A 68 12.48 -14.37 -8.58
N MET A 69 13.27 -13.37 -8.16
CA MET A 69 13.84 -13.31 -6.80
C MET A 69 12.76 -13.24 -5.71
N LEU A 70 11.67 -12.51 -5.95
CA LEU A 70 10.57 -12.34 -4.99
C LEU A 70 9.49 -13.42 -5.12
N GLY A 71 9.60 -14.33 -6.08
CA GLY A 71 8.59 -15.35 -6.34
C GLY A 71 7.25 -14.79 -6.81
N VAL A 72 7.25 -13.60 -7.43
CA VAL A 72 6.05 -12.98 -8.01
C VAL A 72 6.09 -13.05 -9.52
N HIS A 73 4.93 -13.10 -10.17
CA HIS A 73 4.84 -13.33 -11.62
C HIS A 73 4.15 -12.19 -12.38
N GLN A 74 3.92 -11.07 -11.70
CA GLN A 74 3.37 -9.85 -12.28
C GLN A 74 3.89 -8.61 -11.54
N PRO A 75 3.97 -7.45 -12.20
CA PRO A 75 4.22 -6.16 -11.54
C PRO A 75 3.17 -5.83 -10.48
N ASP A 76 3.53 -4.96 -9.53
CA ASP A 76 2.61 -4.33 -8.61
C ASP A 76 2.33 -2.87 -9.02
N PHE A 77 1.31 -2.25 -8.41
CA PHE A 77 1.05 -0.83 -8.60
C PHE A 77 0.54 -0.16 -7.33
N GLY A 78 0.75 1.16 -7.27
CA GLY A 78 0.31 2.01 -6.18
C GLY A 78 -0.05 3.42 -6.66
N PHE A 79 -0.59 4.21 -5.74
CA PHE A 79 -1.03 5.57 -6.00
C PHE A 79 0.00 6.59 -5.51
N LEU A 80 0.24 7.62 -6.31
CA LEU A 80 1.04 8.78 -5.93
C LEU A 80 0.11 9.91 -5.53
N THR A 81 0.38 10.55 -4.40
CA THR A 81 -0.35 11.75 -3.97
C THR A 81 0.49 13.00 -4.10
N ASP A 82 -0.16 14.17 -4.14
CA ASP A 82 0.51 15.47 -4.21
C ASP A 82 1.47 15.72 -3.04
N TRP A 83 1.19 15.17 -1.86
CA TRP A 83 2.09 15.18 -0.71
C TRP A 83 3.41 14.43 -0.91
N MET A 84 3.51 13.57 -1.92
CA MET A 84 4.75 12.87 -2.27
C MET A 84 5.62 13.66 -3.24
N HIS A 85 5.14 14.79 -3.78
CA HIS A 85 5.91 15.61 -4.70
C HIS A 85 6.97 16.42 -3.93
N VAL A 86 8.21 16.34 -4.40
CA VAL A 86 9.36 17.07 -3.84
C VAL A 86 10.05 17.78 -5.00
N GLU A 87 10.25 19.09 -4.88
CA GLU A 87 11.05 19.87 -5.81
C GLU A 87 12.52 19.83 -5.40
N GLY A 88 13.41 19.73 -6.39
CA GLY A 88 14.87 19.63 -6.21
C GLY A 88 15.60 20.96 -6.30
#